data_AF-A0A1K1PZH2-F1
#
_entry.id   AF-A0A1K1PZH2-F1
#
_cell.length_a   1.000
_cell.length_b   1.000
_cell.length_c   1.000
_cell.angle_alpha   90.00
_cell.angle_beta   90.00
_cell.angle_gamma   90.00
#
_symmetry.space_group_name_H-M   'P 1'
#
loop_
_entity.id
_entity.type
_entity.pdbx_description
1 polymer ?
#
loop_
_entity_poly.entity_id
_entity_poly.type
_entity_poly.pdbx_seq_one_letter_code
_entity_poly.pdbx_strand_id
1 'polypeptide(L)' 'MAWKTVYETEHVTLVVDQEKSLVMMETSSGGYRPRYVTLHWSPEQLDAMIDALQLARRELAEPGLPD' A
#
# COMPACT_ATOMS: atom_id res chain seq x y z
N MET A 1 13.39 10.83 -14.13
CA MET A 1 12.64 10.72 -12.86
C MET A 1 11.18 11.08 -13.07
N ALA A 2 10.34 10.12 -13.49
CA ALA A 2 8.89 10.29 -13.51
C ALA A 2 8.28 9.28 -12.54
N TRP A 3 7.90 9.77 -11.35
CA TRP A 3 7.08 8.97 -10.44
C TRP A 3 5.71 8.79 -11.07
N LYS A 4 5.29 7.53 -11.21
CA LYS A 4 3.98 7.21 -11.77
C LYS A 4 3.02 6.88 -10.64
N THR A 5 2.02 7.73 -10.43
CA THR A 5 0.92 7.44 -9.50
C THR A 5 0.11 6.25 -10.03
N VAL A 6 -0.09 5.26 -9.17
CA VAL A 6 -0.88 4.04 -9.44
C VAL A 6 -2.22 4.10 -8.73
N TYR A 7 -2.25 4.68 -7.53
CA TYR A 7 -3.46 4.84 -6.74
C TYR A 7 -3.34 6.10 -5.87
N GLU A 8 -4.43 6.85 -5.74
CA GLU A 8 -4.44 8.08 -4.95
C GLU A 8 -5.83 8.33 -4.36
N THR A 9 -5.85 8.67 -3.07
CA THR A 9 -7.01 9.11 -2.28
C THR A 9 -6.53 10.20 -1.33
N GLU A 10 -7.44 10.80 -0.55
CA GLU A 10 -7.06 11.77 0.49
C GLU A 10 -6.09 11.19 1.54
N HIS A 11 -6.17 9.88 1.79
CA HIS A 11 -5.44 9.22 2.88
C HIS A 11 -4.31 8.30 2.42
N VAL A 12 -4.29 7.87 1.16
CA VAL A 12 -3.33 6.89 0.65
C VAL A 12 -2.91 7.26 -0.76
N THR A 13 -1.59 7.32 -0.97
CA THR A 13 -0.97 7.49 -2.28
C THR A 13 0.01 6.35 -2.52
N LEU A 14 -0.08 5.72 -3.70
CA LEU A 14 0.84 4.69 -4.16
C LEU A 14 1.48 5.13 -5.47
N VAL A 15 2.80 5.23 -5.50
CA VAL A 15 3.56 5.59 -6.69
C VAL A 15 4.64 4.57 -6.99
N VAL A 16 5.03 4.50 -8.26
CA VAL A 16 6.14 3.66 -8.75
C VAL A 16 7.24 4.54 -9.31
N ASP A 17 8.47 4.30 -8.87
CA ASP A 17 9.69 4.82 -9.48
C ASP A 17 10.31 3.72 -10.35
N GLN A 18 10.06 3.77 -11.66
CA GLN A 18 10.56 2.77 -12.60
C GLN A 18 12.08 2.79 -12.76
N GLU A 19 12.71 3.96 -12.57
CA GLU A 19 14.17 4.10 -12.71
C GLU A 19 14.88 3.43 -11.53
N LYS A 20 14.29 3.51 -10.34
CA LYS A 20 14.84 2.89 -9.12
C LYS A 20 14.28 1.50 -8.83
N SER A 21 13.31 1.02 -9.60
CA SER A 21 12.58 -0.22 -9.34
C SER A 21 12.02 -0.26 -7.91
N LEU A 22 11.36 0.83 -7.50
CA LEU A 22 10.80 0.98 -6.16
C LEU A 22 9.33 1.37 -6.22
N VAL A 23 8.59 0.93 -5.21
CA VAL A 23 7.23 1.39 -4.93
C VAL A 23 7.25 2.19 -3.64
N MET A 24 6.55 3.33 -3.64
CA MET A 24 6.34 4.14 -2.44
C MET A 24 4.85 4.21 -2.13
N MET A 25 4.49 3.85 -0.90
CA MET A 25 3.17 4.12 -0.34
C MET A 25 3.30 5.21 0.71
N GLU A 26 2.49 6.24 0.60
CA GLU A 26 2.31 7.23 1.65
C GLU A 26 0.89 7.12 2.21
N THR A 27 0.79 7.10 3.53
CA THR A 27 -0.49 7.18 4.23
C THR A 27 -0.56 8.44 5.08
N SER A 28 -1.70 9.10 5.09
CA SER A 28 -1.99 10.31 5.85
C SER A 28 -3.12 10.06 6.82
N SER A 29 -2.96 10.50 8.08
CA SER A 29 -4.05 10.52 9.05
C SER A 29 -5.20 11.48 8.69
N GLY A 30 -5.03 12.32 7.66
CA GLY A 30 -5.95 13.39 7.31
C GLY A 30 -6.00 14.53 8.35
N GLY A 31 -6.91 15.48 8.12
CA GLY A 31 -7.20 16.60 9.02
C GLY A 31 -6.26 17.81 8.86
N TYR A 32 -6.41 18.80 9.76
CA TYR A 32 -5.69 20.08 9.69
C TYR A 32 -4.17 19.97 9.87
N ARG A 33 -3.70 18.90 10.55
CA ARG A 33 -2.27 18.58 10.72
C ARG A 33 -2.05 17.09 10.49
N PRO A 34 -1.97 16.66 9.23
CA PRO A 34 -1.83 15.26 8.89
C PRO A 34 -0.46 14.73 9.33
N ARG A 35 -0.45 13.50 9.85
CA ARG A 35 0.78 12.72 10.04
C ARG A 35 0.94 11.81 8.84
N TYR A 36 2.12 11.85 8.24
CA TYR A 36 2.46 11.04 7.08
C TYR A 36 3.36 9.89 7.52
N VAL A 37 3.06 8.70 6.99
CA VAL A 37 3.95 7.54 7.04
C VAL A 37 4.23 7.15 5.61
N THR A 38 5.51 7.11 5.26
CA THR A 38 5.97 6.74 3.92
C THR A 38 6.70 5.41 4.01
N LEU A 39 6.25 4.43 3.23
CA LEU A 39 6.84 3.11 3.10
C LEU A 39 7.44 2.97 1.70
N HIS A 40 8.62 2.37 1.61
CA HIS A 40 9.25 2.03 0.35
C HIS A 40 9.41 0.52 0.27
N TRP A 41 9.05 -0.05 -0.87
CA TRP A 41 9.16 -1.48 -1.13
C TRP A 41 10.00 -1.74 -2.38
N SER A 42 10.94 -2.67 -2.25
CA SER A 42 11.53 -3.36 -3.40
C SER A 42 10.46 -4.22 -4.11
N PRO A 43 10.74 -4.74 -5.32
CA PRO A 43 9.80 -5.63 -6.00
C PRO A 43 9.44 -6.87 -5.17
N GLU A 44 10.43 -7.49 -4.50
CA GLU A 44 10.21 -8.67 -3.64
C GLU A 44 9.32 -8.34 -2.42
N GLN A 45 9.53 -7.17 -1.81
CA GLN A 45 8.70 -6.72 -0.69
C GLN A 45 7.28 -6.38 -1.15
N LEU A 46 7.13 -5.83 -2.37
CA LEU A 46 5.83 -5.56 -2.95
C LEU A 46 5.04 -6.85 -3.16
N ASP A 47 5.67 -7.90 -3.70
CA ASP A 47 5.02 -9.19 -3.90
C ASP A 47 4.53 -9.78 -2.57
N ALA A 48 5.39 -9.76 -1.53
CA ALA A 48 5.00 -10.20 -0.19
C ALA A 48 3.84 -9.38 0.40
N MET A 49 3.82 -8.06 0.16
CA MET A 49 2.71 -7.20 0.59
C MET A 49 1.42 -7.50 -0.18
N ILE A 50 1.49 -7.77 -1.48
CA ILE A 50 0.33 -8.17 -2.29
C ILE A 50 -0.27 -9.47 -1.75
N ASP A 51 0.56 -10.47 -1.47
CA ASP A 51 0.10 -11.75 -0.91
C ASP A 51 -0.59 -11.57 0.44
N ALA A 52 -0.01 -10.75 1.32
CA ALA A 52 -0.59 -10.43 2.63
C ALA A 52 -1.93 -9.70 2.51
N LEU A 53 -2.04 -8.72 1.60
CA LEU A 53 -3.29 -7.98 1.35
C LEU A 53 -4.38 -8.89 0.77
N GLN A 54 -4.02 -9.81 -0.13
CA GLN A 54 -4.95 -10.79 -0.67
C GLN A 54 -5.43 -11.77 0.40
N LEU A 55 -4.55 -12.21 1.30
CA LEU A 55 -4.93 -13.02 2.46
C LEU A 55 -5.90 -12.26 3.36
N ALA A 56 -5.57 -11.04 3.77
CA ALA A 56 -6.46 -10.22 4.59
C ALA A 56 -7.85 -10.04 3.96
N ARG A 57 -7.91 -9.87 2.63
CA ARG A 57 -9.19 -9.81 1.90
C ARG A 57 -9.99 -11.10 2.00
N ARG A 58 -9.34 -12.28 1.94
CA ARG A 58 -10.01 -13.58 2.09
C ARG A 58 -10.55 -13.77 3.51
N GLU A 59 -9.76 -13.44 4.53
CA GLU A 59 -10.17 -13.48 5.93
C GLU A 59 -11.40 -12.59 6.19
N LEU A 60 -11.45 -11.41 5.57
CA LEU A 60 -12.62 -10.52 5.65
C LEU A 60 -13.85 -11.03 4.88
N ALA A 61 -13.65 -11.92 3.91
CA ALA A 61 -14.72 -12.48 3.07
C ALA A 61 -15.28 -13.80 3.62
N GLU A 62 -14.60 -14.46 4.56
CA GLU A 62 -15.06 -15.66 5.26
C GLU A 62 -15.51 -15.33 6.70
N PRO A 63 -16.74 -14.81 6.90
CA PRO A 63 -17.27 -14.66 8.25
C PRO A 63 -17.71 -16.04 8.77
N GLY A 64 -16.77 -16.76 9.40
CA GLY A 64 -17.06 -17.84 10.33
C GLY A 64 -16.91 -19.27 9.78
N LEU A 65 -15.85 -19.95 10.23
CA LEU A 65 -15.97 -21.33 10.68
C LEU A 65 -15.43 -21.40 12.12
N PRO A 66 -16.23 -21.84 13.10
CA PRO A 66 -15.68 -22.31 14.36
C PRO A 66 -15.07 -23.72 14.19
N ASP A 67 -14.04 -23.99 14.98
CA ASP A 67 -13.33 -25.28 15.14
C ASP A 67 -14.28 -26.47 15.38
#